data_AF-G5JHG7-F1
#
_entry.id   AF-G5JHG7-F1
#
_cell.length_a   1.000
_cell.length_b   1.000
_cell.length_c   1.000
_cell.angle_alpha   90.00
_cell.angle_beta   90.00
_cell.angle_gamma   90.00
#
_symmetry.space_group_name_H-M   'P 1'
#
loop_
_entity.id
_entity.type
_entity.pdbx_description
1 polymer ?
#
loop_
_entity_poly.entity_id
_entity_poly.type
_entity_poly.pdbx_seq_one_letter_code
_entity_poly.pdbx_strand_id
1 'polypeptide(L)' 'EPVFGFTKAILGFTRMSVRGIDKVKRELGFVLMAVNIRKIAAQRAVYFKINNEKDNFYQFSIEIVFFT' A
#
# COMPACT_ATOMS: atom_id res chain seq x y z
N GLU A 1 3.07 26.73 0.21
CA GLU A 1 2.40 26.09 1.37
C GLU A 1 2.44 24.55 1.26
N PRO A 2 3.15 23.83 2.15
CA PRO A 2 3.35 22.38 2.02
C PRO A 2 2.44 21.51 2.92
N VAL A 3 1.70 22.11 3.86
CA VAL A 3 1.03 21.39 4.99
C VAL A 3 0.09 20.27 4.52
N PHE A 4 -0.49 20.39 3.33
CA PHE A 4 -1.47 19.42 2.80
C PHE A 4 -1.10 18.86 1.42
N GLY A 5 0.16 18.94 1.00
CA GLY A 5 0.57 18.53 -0.37
C GLY A 5 0.33 17.04 -0.64
N PHE A 6 0.80 16.19 0.26
CA PHE A 6 0.69 14.73 0.12
C PHE A 6 -0.77 14.26 0.17
N THR A 7 -1.53 14.82 1.09
CA THR A 7 -2.94 14.53 1.30
C THR A 7 -3.81 14.96 0.12
N LYS A 8 -3.51 16.11 -0.49
CA LYS A 8 -4.17 16.57 -1.71
C LYS A 8 -3.95 15.63 -2.88
N ALA A 9 -2.72 15.11 -3.05
CA ALA A 9 -2.41 14.13 -4.09
C ALA A 9 -3.16 12.80 -3.88
N ILE A 10 -3.26 12.33 -2.63
CA ILE A 10 -3.98 11.09 -2.30
C ILE A 10 -5.48 11.20 -2.59
N LEU A 11 -6.08 12.37 -2.31
CA LEU A 11 -7.53 12.58 -2.44
C LEU A 11 -7.97 13.24 -3.76
N GLY A 12 -7.03 13.69 -4.60
CA GLY A 12 -7.33 14.35 -5.88
C GLY A 12 -7.88 15.78 -5.75
N PHE A 13 -7.67 16.47 -4.62
CA PHE A 13 -8.20 17.82 -4.40
C PHE A 13 -7.16 18.92 -4.67
N THR A 14 -7.54 19.93 -5.45
CA THR A 14 -6.70 21.12 -5.69
C THR A 14 -6.64 22.04 -4.46
N ARG A 15 -7.71 22.07 -3.66
CA ARG A 15 -7.82 22.86 -2.42
C ARG A 15 -8.48 22.05 -1.31
N MET A 16 -7.86 22.03 -0.13
CA MET A 16 -8.41 21.38 1.06
C MET A 16 -9.04 22.43 1.98
N SER A 17 -10.22 22.13 2.55
CA SER A 17 -10.93 23.07 3.43
C SER A 17 -10.55 22.81 4.87
N VAL A 18 -9.69 23.65 5.45
CA VAL A 18 -9.35 23.59 6.89
C VAL A 18 -10.43 24.21 7.80
N ARG A 19 -11.50 24.74 7.21
CA ARG A 19 -12.63 25.34 7.95
C ARG A 19 -13.79 24.34 7.98
N GLY A 20 -14.41 24.20 9.15
CA GLY A 20 -15.49 23.25 9.42
C GLY A 20 -14.95 21.90 9.92
N ILE A 21 -15.08 21.65 11.23
CA ILE A 21 -14.50 20.48 11.91
C ILE A 21 -15.03 19.16 11.32
N ASP A 22 -16.32 19.07 11.00
CA ASP A 22 -16.92 17.85 10.46
C ASP A 22 -16.42 17.52 9.06
N LYS A 23 -16.21 18.54 8.23
CA LYS A 23 -15.62 18.38 6.89
C LYS A 23 -14.17 17.89 6.99
N VAL A 24 -13.38 18.50 7.88
CA VAL A 24 -11.99 18.09 8.14
C VAL A 24 -11.92 16.66 8.66
N LYS A 25 -12.77 16.28 9.62
CA LYS A 25 -12.84 14.90 10.14
C LYS A 25 -13.15 13.88 9.04
N ARG A 26 -14.09 14.19 8.15
CA ARG A 26 -14.46 13.33 7.02
C ARG A 26 -13.30 13.17 6.03
N GLU A 27 -12.68 14.28 5.62
CA GLU A 27 -11.53 14.27 4.71
C GLU A 27 -10.36 13.48 5.32
N LEU A 28 -10.00 13.73 6.58
CA LEU A 28 -8.95 12.98 7.29
C LEU A 28 -9.27 11.48 7.43
N GLY A 29 -10.53 11.12 7.66
CA GLY A 29 -10.96 9.71 7.70
C GLY A 29 -10.66 8.97 6.39
N PHE A 30 -10.91 9.60 5.24
CA PHE A 30 -10.55 9.02 3.94
C PHE A 30 -9.06 8.90 3.74
N VAL A 31 -8.28 9.89 4.17
CA VAL A 31 -6.81 9.86 4.07
C VAL A 31 -6.24 8.68 4.84
N LEU A 32 -6.67 8.50 6.08
CA LEU A 32 -6.22 7.39 6.91
C LEU A 32 -6.59 6.04 6.30
N MET A 33 -7.79 5.93 5.74
CA MET A 33 -8.23 4.71 5.05
C MET A 33 -7.38 4.43 3.80
N ALA A 34 -7.11 5.44 2.97
CA ALA A 34 -6.25 5.31 1.80
C ALA A 34 -4.81 4.92 2.17
N VAL A 35 -4.25 5.52 3.23
CA VAL A 35 -2.93 5.17 3.77
C VAL A 35 -2.91 3.73 4.29
N ASN A 36 -3.96 3.29 4.99
CA ASN A 36 -4.07 1.93 5.48
C ASN A 36 -4.15 0.90 4.34
N ILE A 37 -4.96 1.17 3.30
CA ILE A 37 -5.04 0.31 2.11
C ILE A 37 -3.67 0.20 1.43
N ARG A 38 -2.95 1.32 1.25
CA ARG A 38 -1.60 1.31 0.66
C ARG A 38 -0.62 0.47 1.48
N LYS A 39 -0.69 0.56 2.81
CA LYS A 39 0.15 -0.25 3.71
C LYS A 39 -0.14 -1.74 3.56
N ILE A 40 -1.42 -2.12 3.55
CA ILE A 40 -1.85 -3.52 3.37
C ILE A 40 -1.44 -4.04 1.99
N ALA A 41 -1.61 -3.25 0.93
CA ALA A 41 -1.23 -3.63 -0.43
C ALA A 41 0.29 -3.87 -0.54
N ALA A 42 1.11 -3.00 0.04
CA ALA A 42 2.56 -3.17 0.07
C ALA A 42 2.98 -4.44 0.84
N GLN A 43 2.36 -4.70 1.99
CA GLN A 43 2.62 -5.93 2.76
C GLN A 43 2.24 -7.19 1.97
N ARG A 44 1.08 -7.18 1.29
CA ARG A 44 0.65 -8.29 0.43
C ARG A 44 1.62 -8.53 -0.72
N ALA A 45 2.10 -7.47 -1.37
CA ALA A 45 3.07 -7.58 -2.45
C ALA A 45 4.40 -8.21 -1.98
N VAL A 46 4.88 -7.83 -0.78
CA VAL A 46 6.08 -8.43 -0.18
C VAL A 46 5.86 -9.89 0.15
N TYR A 47 4.74 -10.23 0.80
CA TYR A 47 4.40 -11.61 1.15
C TYR A 47 4.31 -12.50 -0.10
N PHE A 48 3.63 -12.02 -1.15
CA PHE A 48 3.51 -12.75 -2.41
C PHE A 48 4.87 -12.93 -3.11
N LYS A 49 5.74 -11.92 -3.08
CA LYS A 49 7.11 -12.03 -3.61
C LYS A 49 7.91 -13.10 -2.88
N ILE A 50 7.90 -13.10 -1.54
CA ILE A 50 8.62 -14.08 -0.73
C ILE A 50 8.12 -15.50 -1.01
N ASN A 51 6.80 -15.69 -1.13
CA ASN A 51 6.25 -17.02 -1.42
C ASN A 51 6.62 -17.51 -2.82
N ASN A 52 6.55 -16.66 -3.85
CA ASN A 52 7.03 -17.05 -5.18
C ASN A 52 8.51 -17.40 -5.19
N GLU A 53 9.37 -16.64 -4.48
CA GLU A 53 10.80 -16.96 -4.38
C GLU A 53 11.03 -18.31 -3.69
N LYS A 54 10.23 -18.64 -2.66
CA LYS A 54 10.25 -19.95 -2.01
C LYS A 54 9.77 -21.06 -2.94
N ASP A 55 8.65 -20.89 -3.63
CA ASP A 55 8.10 -21.87 -4.56
C ASP A 55 9.10 -22.17 -5.69
N ASN A 56 9.76 -21.14 -6.22
CA ASN A 56 10.84 -21.28 -7.20
C ASN A 56 12.03 -22.07 -6.65
N PHE A 57 12.42 -21.86 -5.38
CA PHE A 57 13.49 -22.63 -4.74
C PHE A 57 13.12 -24.10 -4.57
N TYR A 58 11.88 -24.40 -4.17
CA TYR A 58 11.41 -25.79 -4.05
C TYR A 58 11.33 -26.48 -5.41
N GLN A 59 10.82 -25.79 -6.43
CA GLN A 59 10.79 -26.29 -7.81
C GLN A 59 12.20 -26.65 -8.30
N PHE A 60 13.17 -25.75 -8.11
CA PHE A 60 14.56 -25.98 -8.48
C PHE A 60 15.20 -27.15 -7.70
N SER A 61 14.92 -27.26 -6.40
CA SER A 61 15.41 -28.36 -5.57
C SER A 61 14.86 -29.70 -6.02
N ILE A 62 13.58 -29.75 -6.39
CA ILE A 62 12.92 -30.94 -6.93
C ILE A 62 13.54 -31.34 -8.27
N GLU A 63 13.78 -30.38 -9.18
CA GLU A 63 14.46 -30.63 -10.45
C GLU A 63 15.85 -31.22 -10.25
N ILE A 64 16.67 -30.67 -9.33
CA ILE A 64 18.00 -31.23 -9.00
C ILE A 64 17.88 -32.70 -8.57
N VAL A 65 16.94 -33.02 -7.67
CA VAL A 65 16.74 -34.39 -7.17
C VAL A 65 16.30 -35.34 -8.28
N PHE A 66 15.53 -34.87 -9.27
CA PHE A 66 15.11 -35.71 -10.40
C PHE A 66 16.21 -35.95 -11.44
N PHE A 67 17.17 -35.03 -11.58
CA PHE A 67 18.28 -35.16 -12.54
C PHE A 67 19.54 -35.82 -11.95
N THR A 68 19.57 -36.07 -10.64
CA THR A 68 20.67 -36.75 -9.92
C THR A 68 20.30 -38.21 -9.66
#